data_AF-A0A2T6JU56-F1
#
_entry.id   AF-A0A2T6JU56-F1
#
_cell.length_a   1.000
_cell.length_b   1.000
_cell.length_c   1.000
_cell.angle_alpha   90.00
_cell.angle_beta   90.00
_cell.angle_gamma   90.00
#
_symmetry.space_group_name_H-M   'P 1'
#
loop_
_entity.id
_entity.type
_entity.pdbx_description
1 polymer ?
#
loop_
_entity_poly.entity_id
_entity_poly.type
_entity_poly.pdbx_seq_one_letter_code
_entity_poly.pdbx_strand_id
1 'polypeptide(L)'
;MSKILLTSNGFFTDVIKQHFLQLIKGHLASKKATIITTASQQKQTNKFAIKAKEDLLRMGFNQVDFTDVEFDKPDSLENYDVIYINGGNPFYLLYHLKKSGADSILKKLAKQDIVFVGVVLEQLFLDKT
;
A
#
# COMPACT_ATOMS: atom_id res chain seq x y z
N MET A 1 -8.20 -5.33 15.87
CA MET A 1 -8.87 -5.83 14.65
C MET A 1 -8.24 -5.12 13.47
N SER A 2 -7.85 -5.85 12.43
CA SER A 2 -7.28 -5.26 11.21
C SER A 2 -8.32 -4.40 10.49
N LYS A 3 -7.90 -3.23 10.01
CA LYS A 3 -8.73 -2.39 9.13
C LYS A 3 -8.23 -2.57 7.71
N ILE A 4 -9.00 -3.26 6.88
CA ILE A 4 -8.58 -3.65 5.53
C ILE A 4 -9.56 -3.08 4.52
N LEU A 5 -9.04 -2.40 3.51
CA LEU A 5 -9.76 -1.99 2.31
C LEU A 5 -9.18 -2.72 1.10
N LEU A 6 -10.01 -3.49 0.40
CA LEU A 6 -9.62 -4.14 -0.85
C LEU A 6 -10.32 -3.44 -2.02
N THR A 7 -9.57 -3.13 -3.07
CA THR A 7 -10.08 -2.40 -4.23
C THR A 7 -9.38 -2.87 -5.51
N SER A 8 -10.09 -2.93 -6.62
CA SER A 8 -9.50 -3.19 -7.95
C SER A 8 -8.88 -1.93 -8.56
N ASN A 9 -9.38 -0.75 -8.18
CA ASN A 9 -9.07 0.52 -8.82
C ASN A 9 -8.44 1.53 -7.84
N GLY A 10 -7.79 1.11 -6.74
CA GLY A 10 -7.15 2.03 -5.80
C GLY A 10 -8.08 3.18 -5.35
N PHE A 11 -7.55 4.40 -5.27
CA PHE A 11 -8.31 5.62 -4.89
C PHE A 11 -8.93 6.38 -6.08
N PHE A 12 -9.44 5.68 -7.09
CA PHE A 12 -9.96 6.33 -8.31
C PHE A 12 -11.32 7.03 -8.11
N THR A 13 -12.12 6.62 -7.13
CA THR A 13 -13.42 7.24 -6.84
C THR A 13 -13.44 7.86 -5.46
N ASP A 14 -14.23 8.92 -5.29
CA ASP A 14 -14.36 9.58 -3.99
C ASP A 14 -15.06 8.69 -2.96
N VAL A 15 -15.92 7.78 -3.40
CA VAL A 15 -16.54 6.76 -2.53
C VAL A 15 -15.46 5.89 -1.87
N ILE A 16 -14.45 5.43 -2.63
CA ILE A 16 -13.37 4.62 -2.06
C ILE A 16 -12.51 5.45 -1.10
N LYS A 17 -12.21 6.71 -1.46
CA LYS A 17 -11.47 7.63 -0.58
C LYS A 17 -12.23 7.88 0.73
N GLN A 18 -13.54 8.11 0.67
CA GLN A 18 -14.37 8.33 1.85
C GLN A 18 -14.39 7.10 2.77
N HIS A 19 -14.55 5.89 2.21
CA HIS A 19 -14.46 4.67 3.00
C HIS A 19 -13.08 4.46 3.61
N PHE A 20 -12.01 4.76 2.87
CA PHE A 20 -10.65 4.73 3.40
C PHE A 20 -10.49 5.69 4.59
N LEU A 21 -10.95 6.94 4.46
CA LEU A 21 -10.87 7.94 5.53
C LEU A 21 -11.64 7.52 6.79
N GLN A 22 -12.76 6.82 6.65
CA GLN A 22 -13.52 6.27 7.79
C GLN A 22 -12.74 5.21 8.59
N LEU A 23 -11.74 4.55 7.99
CA LEU A 23 -10.87 3.59 8.69
C LEU A 23 -9.79 4.29 9.54
N ILE A 24 -9.42 5.51 9.17
CA ILE A 24 -8.37 6.27 9.83
C ILE A 24 -8.93 6.91 11.10
N LYS A 25 -8.23 6.73 12.21
CA LYS A 25 -8.52 7.41 13.48
C LYS A 25 -7.52 8.54 13.70
N GLY A 26 -7.99 9.66 14.26
CA GLY A 26 -7.16 10.82 14.57
C GLY A 26 -6.86 11.68 13.34
N HIS A 27 -5.88 12.58 13.48
CA HIS A 27 -5.54 13.55 12.43
C HIS A 27 -4.60 12.93 11.39
N LEU A 28 -4.96 13.03 10.10
CA LEU A 28 -4.17 12.51 8.98
C LEU A 28 -2.76 13.10 8.91
N ALA A 29 -2.61 14.38 9.29
CA ALA A 29 -1.34 15.09 9.28
C ALA A 29 -0.27 14.49 10.22
N SER A 30 -0.68 13.75 11.27
CA SER A 30 0.24 13.05 12.18
C SER A 30 0.50 11.60 11.78
N LYS A 31 -0.16 11.11 10.72
CA LYS A 31 -0.10 9.72 10.27
C LYS A 31 0.89 9.57 9.13
N LYS A 32 1.56 8.42 9.09
CA LYS A 32 2.52 8.08 8.04
C LYS A 32 1.97 6.95 7.18
N ALA A 33 2.12 7.07 5.86
CA ALA A 33 1.73 6.03 4.92
C ALA A 33 2.94 5.51 4.13
N THR A 34 2.94 4.22 3.83
CA THR A 34 3.85 3.63 2.85
C THR A 34 3.07 2.93 1.75
N ILE A 35 3.59 2.99 0.54
CA ILE A 35 3.12 2.27 -0.63
C ILE A 35 4.13 1.19 -0.98
N ILE A 36 3.77 -0.08 -0.74
CA ILE A 36 4.54 -1.24 -1.15
C ILE A 36 4.41 -1.39 -2.67
N THR A 37 5.51 -1.17 -3.40
CA THR A 37 5.54 -1.20 -4.87
C THR A 37 6.09 -2.48 -5.46
N THR A 38 6.50 -3.43 -4.61
CA THR A 38 7.24 -4.65 -4.99
C THR A 38 6.56 -5.48 -6.07
N ALA A 39 5.22 -5.53 -6.10
CA ALA A 39 4.47 -6.30 -7.09
C ALA A 39 4.65 -5.79 -8.53
N SER A 40 4.93 -4.50 -8.70
CA SER A 40 5.05 -3.86 -10.02
C SER A 40 6.48 -3.89 -10.51
N GLN A 41 6.72 -4.26 -11.78
CA GLN A 41 8.05 -4.14 -12.39
C GLN A 41 8.55 -2.69 -12.43
N GLN A 42 7.64 -1.72 -12.56
CA GLN A 42 7.95 -0.28 -12.57
C GLN A 42 8.17 0.28 -11.15
N LYS A 43 7.92 -0.51 -10.09
CA LYS A 43 8.16 -0.10 -8.70
C LYS A 43 7.62 1.31 -8.37
N GLN A 44 8.44 2.22 -7.86
CA GLN A 44 8.08 3.60 -7.53
C GLN A 44 7.75 4.49 -8.74
N THR A 45 8.14 4.08 -9.95
CA THR A 45 7.79 4.82 -11.17
C THR A 45 6.46 4.37 -11.78
N ASN A 46 5.80 3.36 -11.18
CA ASN A 46 4.48 2.92 -11.60
C ASN A 46 3.45 4.05 -11.47
N LYS A 47 2.75 4.38 -12.56
CA LYS A 47 1.76 5.47 -12.59
C LYS A 47 0.66 5.35 -11.53
N PHE A 48 0.24 4.14 -11.18
CA PHE A 48 -0.80 3.92 -10.17
C PHE A 48 -0.25 4.11 -8.75
N ALA A 49 1.01 3.73 -8.50
CA ALA A 49 1.69 4.01 -7.23
C ALA A 49 1.89 5.52 -7.03
N ILE A 50 2.32 6.23 -8.07
CA ILE A 50 2.45 7.70 -8.05
C ILE A 50 1.09 8.35 -7.78
N LYS A 51 0.05 7.96 -8.51
CA LYS A 51 -1.30 8.47 -8.28
C LYS A 51 -1.78 8.20 -6.85
N ALA A 52 -1.57 6.99 -6.32
CA ALA A 52 -1.95 6.67 -4.94
C ALA A 52 -1.22 7.55 -3.93
N LYS A 53 0.07 7.84 -4.16
CA LYS A 53 0.85 8.77 -3.34
C LYS A 53 0.25 10.18 -3.39
N GLU A 54 -0.05 10.70 -4.57
CA GLU A 54 -0.69 12.00 -4.73
C GLU A 54 -2.05 12.07 -4.03
N ASP A 55 -2.87 11.03 -4.15
CA ASP A 55 -4.18 10.99 -3.51
C ASP A 55 -4.07 10.98 -1.97
N LEU A 56 -3.12 10.22 -1.41
CA LEU A 56 -2.85 10.23 0.03
C LEU A 56 -2.39 11.62 0.51
N LEU A 57 -1.49 12.27 -0.25
CA LEU A 57 -1.05 13.64 0.07
C LEU A 57 -2.23 14.63 0.00
N ARG A 58 -3.07 14.56 -1.05
CA ARG A 58 -4.28 15.40 -1.20
C ARG A 58 -5.30 15.16 -0.09
N MET A 59 -5.37 13.94 0.44
CA MET A 59 -6.23 13.61 1.59
C MET A 59 -5.69 14.14 2.93
N GLY A 60 -4.45 14.64 2.99
CA GLY A 60 -3.90 15.32 4.17
C GLY A 60 -2.83 14.53 4.94
N PHE A 61 -2.24 13.49 4.35
CA PHE A 61 -1.02 12.88 4.90
C PHE A 61 0.19 13.78 4.64
N ASN A 62 1.05 13.95 5.64
CA ASN A 62 2.29 14.72 5.49
C ASN A 62 3.48 13.87 5.02
N GLN A 63 3.43 12.55 5.26
CA GLN A 63 4.50 11.62 4.90
C GLN A 63 3.90 10.40 4.19
N VAL A 64 4.27 10.26 2.91
CA VAL A 64 3.89 9.13 2.06
C VAL A 64 5.12 8.64 1.31
N ASP A 65 5.60 7.47 1.70
CA ASP A 65 6.83 6.88 1.17
C ASP A 65 6.54 5.70 0.24
N PHE A 66 7.52 5.35 -0.59
CA PHE A 66 7.51 4.09 -1.32
C PHE A 66 8.38 3.08 -0.57
N THR A 67 7.95 1.83 -0.55
CA THR A 67 8.73 0.73 0.00
C THR A 67 8.78 -0.41 -1.01
N ASP A 68 9.96 -0.93 -1.26
CA ASP A 68 10.17 -2.15 -2.02
C ASP A 68 10.80 -3.21 -1.13
N VAL A 69 10.01 -4.17 -0.64
CA VAL A 69 10.47 -5.23 0.27
C VAL A 69 11.47 -6.20 -0.37
N GLU A 70 11.76 -6.04 -1.66
CA GLU A 70 12.89 -6.68 -2.33
C GLU A 70 14.24 -6.09 -1.88
N PHE A 71 14.31 -4.78 -1.68
CA PHE A 71 15.56 -4.05 -1.44
C PHE A 71 15.60 -3.34 -0.08
N ASP A 72 14.44 -2.90 0.42
CA ASP A 72 14.31 -2.17 1.67
C ASP A 72 14.26 -3.10 2.87
N LYS A 73 14.70 -2.58 4.02
CA LYS A 73 14.61 -3.29 5.30
C LYS A 73 13.14 -3.42 5.71
N PRO A 74 12.63 -4.64 5.95
CA PRO A 74 11.20 -4.86 6.21
C PRO A 74 10.76 -4.27 7.56
N ASP A 75 11.66 -4.14 8.54
CA ASP A 75 11.38 -3.52 9.84
C ASP A 75 10.94 -2.06 9.71
N SER A 76 11.28 -1.39 8.60
CA SER A 76 10.82 -0.02 8.34
C SER A 76 9.30 0.10 8.27
N LEU A 77 8.59 -0.98 7.94
CA LEU A 77 7.13 -1.05 7.85
C LEU A 77 6.45 -0.76 9.20
N GLU A 78 7.14 -0.97 10.33
CA GLU A 78 6.58 -0.69 11.67
C GLU A 78 6.43 0.81 11.96
N ASN A 79 7.03 1.69 11.14
CA ASN A 79 6.97 3.13 11.33
C ASN A 79 5.74 3.80 10.69
N TYR A 80 4.87 3.04 10.03
CA TYR A 80 3.75 3.56 9.26
C TYR A 80 2.41 3.15 9.87
N ASP A 81 1.44 4.06 9.80
CA ASP A 81 0.06 3.84 10.22
C ASP A 81 -0.82 3.24 9.11
N VAL A 82 -0.41 3.46 7.85
CA VAL A 82 -1.10 3.01 6.65
C VAL A 82 -0.13 2.26 5.74
N ILE A 83 -0.52 1.06 5.34
CA ILE A 83 0.22 0.22 4.39
C ILE A 83 -0.66 0.01 3.15
N TYR A 84 -0.28 0.65 2.06
CA TYR A 84 -0.90 0.49 0.75
C TYR A 84 -0.10 -0.50 -0.09
N ILE A 85 -0.71 -1.57 -0.56
CA ILE A 85 -0.06 -2.58 -1.40
C ILE A 85 -0.47 -2.29 -2.85
N ASN A 86 0.46 -1.77 -3.64
CA ASN A 86 0.22 -1.47 -5.05
C ASN A 86 0.08 -2.75 -5.87
N GLY A 87 -0.78 -2.71 -6.90
CA GLY A 87 -1.02 -3.84 -7.78
C GLY A 87 0.18 -4.21 -8.67
N GLY A 88 0.15 -5.43 -9.21
CA GLY A 88 1.20 -6.00 -10.04
C GLY A 88 1.19 -7.52 -9.99
N ASN A 89 2.35 -8.17 -10.07
CA ASN A 89 2.49 -9.62 -9.96
C ASN A 89 2.39 -10.09 -8.49
N PRO A 90 1.32 -10.80 -8.10
CA PRO A 90 1.13 -11.24 -6.72
C PRO A 90 2.11 -12.33 -6.29
N PHE A 91 2.60 -13.17 -7.22
CA PHE A 91 3.58 -14.21 -6.91
C PHE A 91 4.95 -13.60 -6.61
N TYR A 92 5.34 -12.57 -7.35
CA TYR A 92 6.57 -11.82 -7.09
C TYR A 92 6.51 -11.15 -5.72
N LEU A 93 5.41 -10.44 -5.43
CA LEU A 93 5.18 -9.84 -4.11
C LEU A 93 5.25 -10.88 -2.99
N LEU A 94 4.53 -12.00 -3.12
CA LEU A 94 4.49 -13.03 -2.08
C LEU A 94 5.87 -13.67 -1.85
N TYR A 95 6.63 -13.91 -2.92
CA TYR A 95 8.00 -14.43 -2.83
C TYR A 95 8.89 -13.47 -2.02
N HIS A 96 8.89 -12.17 -2.36
CA HIS A 96 9.74 -11.19 -1.69
C HIS A 96 9.29 -10.89 -0.25
N LEU A 97 7.98 -10.89 0.03
CA LEU A 97 7.47 -10.75 1.40
C LEU A 97 7.98 -11.88 2.30
N LYS A 98 7.97 -13.12 1.81
CA LYS A 98 8.50 -14.28 2.56
C LYS A 98 10.02 -14.26 2.66
N LYS A 99 10.71 -13.91 1.57
CA LYS A 99 12.18 -13.89 1.50
C LYS A 99 12.79 -12.85 2.44
N SER A 100 12.18 -11.66 2.54
CA SER A 100 12.65 -10.60 3.43
C SER A 100 12.20 -10.78 4.88
N GLY A 101 11.16 -11.58 5.14
CA GLY A 101 10.51 -11.67 6.45
C GLY A 101 9.45 -10.59 6.70
N ALA A 102 9.19 -9.73 5.71
CA ALA A 102 8.11 -8.74 5.76
C ALA A 102 6.74 -9.39 6.01
N ASP A 103 6.50 -10.61 5.54
CA ASP A 103 5.23 -11.31 5.76
C ASP A 103 4.88 -11.46 7.26
N SER A 104 5.89 -11.70 8.10
CA SER A 104 5.73 -11.86 9.55
C SER A 104 5.47 -10.53 10.23
N ILE A 105 6.14 -9.47 9.78
CA ILE A 105 5.91 -8.10 10.25
C ILE A 105 4.51 -7.63 9.87
N LEU A 106 4.07 -7.83 8.62
CA LEU A 106 2.72 -7.48 8.19
C LEU A 106 1.64 -8.23 9.01
N LYS A 107 1.85 -9.52 9.32
CA LYS A 107 0.95 -10.30 10.20
C LYS A 107 0.90 -9.73 11.63
N LYS A 108 2.01 -9.23 12.17
CA LYS A 108 2.07 -8.55 13.48
C LYS A 108 1.30 -7.23 13.41
N LEU A 109 1.55 -6.41 12.38
CA LEU A 109 0.90 -5.11 12.18
C LEU A 109 -0.60 -5.23 11.95
N ALA A 110 -1.07 -6.29 11.27
CA ALA A 110 -2.50 -6.57 11.10
C ALA A 110 -3.26 -6.78 12.43
N LYS A 111 -2.56 -7.12 13.52
CA LYS A 111 -3.17 -7.25 14.85
C LYS A 111 -3.28 -5.91 15.59
N GLN A 112 -2.65 -4.86 15.06
CA GLN A 112 -2.61 -3.51 15.63
C GLN A 112 -3.63 -2.58 14.94
N ASP A 113 -3.60 -1.27 15.22
CA ASP A 113 -4.51 -0.28 14.64
C ASP A 113 -4.03 0.25 13.26
N ILE A 114 -3.33 -0.59 12.49
CA ILE A 114 -2.80 -0.28 11.16
C ILE A 114 -3.90 -0.45 10.10
N VAL A 115 -3.95 0.48 9.14
CA VAL A 115 -4.85 0.39 7.98
C VAL A 115 -4.12 -0.19 6.78
N PHE A 116 -4.69 -1.25 6.23
CA PHE A 116 -4.20 -1.90 5.02
C PHE A 116 -5.08 -1.58 3.84
N VAL A 117 -4.48 -1.20 2.71
CA VAL A 117 -5.16 -1.02 1.43
C VAL A 117 -4.53 -1.96 0.42
N GLY A 118 -5.27 -2.95 -0.06
CA GLY A 118 -4.81 -3.89 -1.08
C GLY A 118 -5.40 -3.56 -2.43
N VAL A 119 -4.53 -3.35 -3.44
CA VAL A 119 -4.99 -3.06 -4.81
C VAL A 119 -4.69 -4.21 -5.75
N VAL A 120 -5.76 -4.72 -6.37
CA VAL A 120 -5.67 -5.73 -7.42
C VAL A 120 -5.82 -5.03 -8.77
N LEU A 121 -4.70 -4.67 -9.40
CA LEU A 121 -4.73 -4.11 -10.75
C LEU A 121 -4.86 -5.26 -11.76
N GLU A 122 -5.90 -5.21 -12.58
CA GLU A 122 -6.25 -6.18 -13.63
C GLU A 122 -5.27 -6.19 -14.83
N GLN A 123 -4.07 -5.63 -14.66
CA GLN A 123 -3.11 -5.41 -15.74
C GLN A 123 -2.31 -6.66 -16.12
N LEU A 124 -2.55 -7.80 -15.48
CA LEU A 124 -1.89 -9.07 -15.82
C LEU A 124 -2.15 -9.50 -17.29
N PHE A 125 -3.14 -8.89 -17.98
CA PHE A 125 -3.55 -9.28 -19.33
C PHE A 125 -3.45 -8.19 -20.42
N LEU A 126 -3.05 -6.95 -20.12
CA LEU A 126 -3.14 -5.84 -21.08
C LEU A 126 -1.80 -5.26 -21.59
N ASP A 127 -0.65 -5.74 -21.12
CA ASP A 127 0.66 -5.32 -21.65
C ASP A 127 1.11 -6.10 -22.91
N LYS A 128 0.14 -6.49 -23.76
CA LYS A 128 0.40 -7.01 -25.10
C LYS A 128 -0.57 -6.40 -26.12
N THR A 129 -0.35 -5.15 -26.48
CA THR A 129 -0.73 -4.57 -27.78
C THR A 129 0.09 -3.33 -28.05
#